data_AF-A0A6S6QZP9-F1
#
_entry.id   AF-A0A6S6QZP9-F1
#
_cell.length_a   1.000
_cell.length_b   1.000
_cell.length_c   1.000
_cell.angle_alpha   90.00
_cell.angle_beta   90.00
_cell.angle_gamma   90.00
#
_symmetry.space_group_name_H-M   'P 1'
#
loop_
_entity.id
_entity.type
_entity.pdbx_description
1 polymer ?
#
loop_
_entity_poly.entity_id
_entity_poly.type
_entity_poly.pdbx_seq_one_letter_code
_entity_poly.pdbx_strand_id
1 'polypeptide(L)'
;MKYIKAENILPESLVKQLQEYVNGDYIYVPRKEGEQRAWGEKSGTRAYLKERNQEIFNKYQEGETLQKLCEDYYLSEQSIRRILREEKKK
;
A
#
# COMPACT_ATOMS: atom_id res chain seq x y z
N MET A 1 8.53 -6.20 -5.95
CA MET A 1 9.94 -6.45 -5.60
C MET A 1 10.61 -7.07 -6.83
N LYS A 2 11.89 -6.82 -7.08
CA LYS A 2 12.59 -7.53 -8.17
C LYS A 2 12.85 -8.95 -7.71
N TYR A 3 12.68 -9.93 -8.60
CA TYR A 3 13.08 -11.31 -8.33
C TYR A 3 14.59 -11.40 -8.09
N ILE A 4 15.00 -12.12 -7.05
CA ILE A 4 16.40 -12.36 -6.73
C ILE A 4 16.54 -13.86 -6.43
N LYS A 5 17.48 -14.53 -7.11
CA LYS A 5 17.81 -15.93 -6.83
C LYS A 5 18.54 -16.01 -5.49
N ALA A 6 18.12 -16.93 -4.62
CA ALA A 6 18.72 -17.12 -3.30
C ALA A 6 20.22 -17.44 -3.40
N GLU A 7 20.62 -18.30 -4.33
CA GLU A 7 22.02 -18.68 -4.61
C GLU A 7 22.92 -17.49 -4.97
N ASN A 8 22.35 -16.38 -5.48
CA ASN A 8 23.15 -15.20 -5.84
C ASN A 8 23.48 -14.30 -4.65
N ILE A 9 22.77 -14.46 -3.52
CA ILE A 9 22.87 -13.53 -2.37
C ILE A 9 23.11 -14.22 -1.03
N LEU A 10 22.80 -15.51 -0.91
CA LEU A 10 22.96 -16.29 0.31
C LEU A 10 24.16 -17.23 0.20
N PRO A 11 24.88 -17.50 1.30
CA PRO A 11 25.88 -18.56 1.35
C PRO A 11 25.25 -19.93 1.05
N GLU A 12 26.02 -20.82 0.42
CA GLU A 12 25.56 -22.17 0.05
C GLU A 12 25.04 -22.96 1.26
N SER A 13 25.70 -22.85 2.42
CA SER A 13 25.29 -23.51 3.66
C SER A 13 23.89 -23.09 4.11
N LEU A 14 23.54 -21.81 3.95
CA LEU A 14 22.22 -21.29 4.30
C LEU A 14 21.15 -21.72 3.30
N VAL A 15 21.49 -21.78 2.00
CA VAL A 15 20.56 -22.30 0.97
C VAL A 15 20.21 -23.76 1.26
N LYS A 16 21.20 -24.60 1.59
CA LYS A 16 20.96 -26.00 1.97
C LYS A 16 20.05 -26.11 3.19
N GLN A 17 20.29 -25.31 4.21
CA GLN A 17 19.44 -25.30 5.41
C GLN A 17 18.01 -24.84 5.08
N LEU A 18 17.82 -23.82 4.24
CA LEU A 18 16.48 -23.40 3.81
C LEU A 18 15.73 -24.50 3.05
N GLN A 19 16.43 -25.28 2.23
CA GLN A 19 15.86 -26.40 1.48
C GLN A 19 15.31 -27.53 2.37
N GLU A 20 15.75 -27.63 3.62
CA GLU A 20 15.18 -28.55 4.61
C GLU A 20 13.75 -28.16 5.03
N TYR A 21 13.41 -26.87 4.92
CA TYR A 21 12.09 -26.34 5.30
C TYR A 21 11.21 -26.07 4.08
N VAL A 22 11.79 -25.62 2.96
CA VAL A 22 11.08 -25.19 1.75
C VAL A 22 11.93 -25.48 0.51
N ASN A 23 11.42 -26.27 -0.43
CA ASN A 23 12.16 -26.67 -1.64
C ASN A 23 11.39 -26.33 -2.91
N GLY A 24 11.81 -25.27 -3.60
CA GLY A 24 11.21 -24.82 -4.87
C GLY A 24 10.15 -23.73 -4.76
N ASP A 25 9.83 -23.28 -3.53
CA ASP A 25 8.83 -22.23 -3.30
C ASP A 25 9.44 -20.86 -2.94
N TYR A 26 8.57 -19.85 -2.93
CA TYR A 26 8.90 -18.49 -2.52
C TYR A 26 8.73 -18.29 -1.02
N ILE A 27 9.77 -17.79 -0.35
CA ILE A 27 9.73 -17.38 1.06
C ILE A 27 9.75 -15.85 1.14
N TYR A 28 8.83 -15.28 1.92
CA TYR A 28 8.89 -13.86 2.27
C TYR A 28 9.88 -13.65 3.41
N VAL A 29 10.92 -12.85 3.16
CA VAL A 29 11.83 -12.38 4.22
C VAL A 29 11.31 -11.02 4.70
N PRO A 30 10.81 -10.90 5.93
CA PRO A 30 10.37 -9.62 6.47
C PRO A 30 11.54 -8.64 6.54
N ARG A 31 11.21 -7.35 6.48
CA ARG A 31 12.20 -6.30 6.71
C ARG A 31 12.68 -6.37 8.16
N LYS A 32 13.93 -5.96 8.38
CA LYS A 32 14.46 -5.75 9.73
C LYS A 32 13.53 -4.82 10.50
N GLU A 33 13.41 -5.09 11.79
CA GLU A 33 12.64 -4.25 12.71
C GLU A 33 13.13 -2.80 12.63
N GLY A 34 12.21 -1.85 12.57
CA GLY A 34 12.52 -0.42 12.37
C GLY A 34 12.74 0.01 10.90
N GLU A 35 13.01 -0.91 9.97
CA GLU A 35 13.15 -0.60 8.53
C GLU A 35 11.87 -0.90 7.71
N GLN A 36 10.79 -1.28 8.41
CA GLN A 36 9.49 -1.54 7.83
C GLN A 36 9.00 -0.28 7.11
N ARG A 37 8.84 -0.36 5.78
CA ARG A 37 8.25 0.73 5.02
C ARG A 37 6.75 0.72 5.24
N ALA A 38 6.17 1.90 5.37
CA ALA A 38 4.74 2.01 5.33
C ALA A 38 4.23 1.63 3.94
N TRP A 39 3.05 1.01 3.87
CA TRP A 39 2.42 0.70 2.60
C TRP A 39 2.29 1.95 1.72
N GLY A 40 2.69 1.85 0.44
CA GLY A 40 2.63 2.95 -0.52
C GLY A 40 3.74 4.01 -0.41
N GLU A 41 4.73 3.84 0.47
CA GLU A 41 5.84 4.80 0.64
C GLU A 41 6.83 4.80 -0.53
N LYS A 42 7.12 3.62 -1.12
CA LYS A 42 8.06 3.52 -2.26
C LYS A 42 7.46 3.99 -3.58
N SER A 43 6.15 3.85 -3.76
CA SER A 43 5.45 4.15 -5.02
C SER A 43 4.85 5.55 -5.05
N GLY A 44 4.97 6.34 -3.97
CA GLY A 44 4.29 7.64 -3.82
C GLY A 44 2.77 7.54 -3.65
N THR A 45 2.19 6.34 -3.80
CA THR A 45 0.75 6.08 -3.72
C THR A 45 0.16 6.56 -2.39
N ARG A 46 0.90 6.43 -1.28
CA ARG A 46 0.41 6.90 0.01
C ARG A 46 0.24 8.43 0.04
N ALA A 47 1.17 9.17 -0.55
CA ALA A 47 1.11 10.62 -0.63
C ALA A 47 -0.02 11.07 -1.56
N TYR A 48 -0.10 10.48 -2.76
CA TYR A 48 -1.17 10.75 -3.72
C TYR A 48 -2.56 10.48 -3.13
N LEU A 49 -2.76 9.34 -2.45
CA LEU A 49 -4.03 9.03 -1.82
C LEU A 49 -4.39 10.03 -0.71
N LYS A 50 -3.40 10.51 0.05
CA LYS A 50 -3.62 11.52 1.09
C LYS A 50 -4.07 12.84 0.49
N GLU A 51 -3.39 13.30 -0.56
CA GLU A 51 -3.71 14.54 -1.28
C GLU A 51 -5.11 14.46 -1.90
N ARG A 52 -5.39 13.40 -2.68
CA ARG A 52 -6.70 13.16 -3.29
C ARG A 52 -7.82 13.12 -2.25
N ASN A 53 -7.61 12.43 -1.12
CA ASN A 53 -8.63 12.34 -0.08
C ASN A 53 -8.93 13.70 0.56
N GLN A 54 -7.91 14.54 0.76
CA GLN A 54 -8.09 15.91 1.24
C GLN A 54 -8.86 16.76 0.23
N GLU A 55 -8.55 16.62 -1.07
CA GLU A 55 -9.25 17.32 -2.15
C GLU A 55 -10.74 16.92 -2.20
N ILE A 56 -11.04 15.62 -2.11
CA ILE A 56 -12.41 15.10 -2.02
C ILE A 56 -13.16 15.73 -0.83
N PHE A 57 -12.51 15.81 0.34
CA PHE A 57 -13.12 16.39 1.52
C PHE A 57 -13.39 17.89 1.37
N ASN A 58 -12.45 18.64 0.79
CA ASN A 58 -12.61 20.08 0.57
C ASN A 58 -13.76 20.36 -0.41
N LYS A 59 -13.82 19.67 -1.56
CA LYS A 59 -14.94 19.81 -2.51
C LYS A 59 -16.29 19.47 -1.88
N TYR A 60 -16.32 18.45 -1.01
CA TYR A 60 -17.53 18.13 -0.25
C TYR A 60 -17.94 19.25 0.71
N GLN A 61 -16.99 19.90 1.40
CA GLN A 61 -17.29 21.07 2.26
C GLN A 61 -17.79 22.28 1.45
N GLU A 62 -17.34 22.42 0.20
CA GLU A 62 -17.79 23.45 -0.74
C GLU A 62 -19.19 23.17 -1.31
N GLY A 63 -19.81 22.04 -0.96
CA GLY A 63 -21.18 21.69 -1.34
C GLY A 63 -21.29 20.68 -2.49
N GLU A 64 -20.18 20.09 -2.93
CA GLU A 64 -20.21 19.08 -3.99
C GLU A 64 -20.95 17.81 -3.54
N THR A 65 -21.74 17.24 -4.44
CA THR A 65 -22.58 16.08 -4.10
C THR A 65 -21.78 14.78 -4.06
N LEU A 66 -22.26 13.80 -3.30
CA LEU A 66 -21.65 12.46 -3.26
C LEU A 66 -21.57 11.83 -4.65
N GLN A 67 -22.63 11.98 -5.47
CA GLN A 67 -22.69 11.41 -6.82
C GLN A 67 -21.59 11.98 -7.72
N LYS A 68 -21.43 13.31 -7.72
CA LYS A 68 -20.39 13.97 -8.50
C LYS A 68 -18.98 13.62 -8.04
N LEU A 69 -18.76 13.50 -6.72
CA LEU A 69 -17.47 13.00 -6.19
C LEU A 69 -17.19 11.54 -6.59
N CYS A 70 -18.21 10.69 -6.68
CA CYS A 70 -18.03 9.32 -7.18
C CYS A 70 -17.60 9.32 -8.66
N GLU A 71 -18.22 10.17 -9.47
CA GLU A 71 -17.93 10.31 -10.91
C GLU A 71 -16.52 10.90 -11.14
N ASP A 72 -16.21 12.04 -10.54
CA ASP A 72 -14.94 12.77 -10.75
C ASP A 72 -13.70 11.95 -10.35
N TYR A 73 -13.84 11.12 -9.31
CA TYR A 73 -12.72 10.34 -8.78
C TYR A 73 -12.79 8.85 -9.14
N TYR A 74 -13.83 8.44 -9.88
CA TYR A 74 -14.08 7.04 -10.25
C TYR A 74 -14.10 6.10 -9.03
N LEU A 75 -14.78 6.53 -7.96
CA LEU A 75 -14.87 5.80 -6.70
C LEU A 75 -16.30 5.40 -6.40
N SER A 76 -16.47 4.28 -5.70
CA SER A 76 -17.78 3.90 -5.17
C SER A 76 -18.23 4.88 -4.08
N GLU A 77 -19.54 5.03 -3.92
CA GLU A 77 -20.11 5.88 -2.86
C GLU A 77 -19.63 5.47 -1.47
N GLN A 78 -19.51 4.16 -1.21
CA GLN A 78 -18.95 3.64 0.03
C GLN A 78 -17.51 4.14 0.27
N SER A 79 -16.70 4.19 -0.79
CA SER A 79 -15.32 4.67 -0.72
C SER A 79 -15.26 6.16 -0.40
N ILE A 80 -16.06 6.97 -1.09
CA ILE A 80 -16.18 8.42 -0.82
C ILE A 80 -16.65 8.66 0.62
N ARG A 81 -17.72 7.99 1.07
CA ARG A 81 -18.21 8.11 2.45
C ARG A 81 -17.15 7.75 3.49
N ARG A 82 -16.38 6.69 3.24
CA ARG A 82 -15.27 6.30 4.12
C ARG A 82 -14.22 7.40 4.18
N ILE A 83 -13.80 7.93 3.02
CA ILE A 83 -12.81 9.02 2.92
C ILE A 83 -13.29 10.23 3.71
N LEU A 84 -14.53 10.70 3.49
CA LEU A 84 -15.08 11.84 4.20
C LEU A 84 -15.11 11.63 5.72
N ARG A 85 -15.46 10.42 6.18
CA ARG A 85 -15.46 10.07 7.61
C ARG A 85 -14.05 10.06 8.20
N GLU A 86 -13.06 9.58 7.44
CA GLU A 86 -11.67 9.51 7.88
C GLU A 86 -11.02 10.90 7.91
N GLU A 87 -11.25 11.75 6.91
CA GLU A 87 -10.75 13.12 6.89
C GLU A 87 -11.40 14.00 7.97
N LYS A 88 -12.70 13.82 8.26
CA LYS A 88 -13.38 14.53 9.35
C LYS A 88 -12.83 14.19 10.75
N LYS A 89 -12.20 13.02 10.92
CA LYS A 89 -11.63 12.57 12.20
C LYS A 89 -10.19 13.06 12.42
N LYS A 90 -9.54 13.56 11.38
CA LYS A 90 -8.22 14.18 11.49
C LYS A 90 -8.34 15.59 12.04
#